data_AF-A0A0C9T692-F1
#
_entry.id   AF-A0A0C9T692-F1
#
_cell.length_a   1.000
_cell.length_b   1.000
_cell.length_c   1.000
_cell.angle_alpha   90.00
_cell.angle_beta   90.00
_cell.angle_gamma   90.00
#
_symmetry.space_group_name_H-M   'P 1'
#
loop_
_entity.id
_entity.type
_entity.pdbx_description
1 polymer ?
#
loop_
_entity_poly.entity_id
_entity_poly.type
_entity_poly.pdbx_seq_one_letter_code
_entity_poly.pdbx_strand_id
1 'polypeptide(L)'
;MALNLVRSAVSALSYHAVTLFLFTKSDIKTTLIPISILSAVSAPSCSLSSTAHAVFWIWLHLLQFDVSNQTLDPEEDKNNKKDRPLPSGRITFRNAIIFRWALVPICFALSLCYSAQVFYASVALVFFTILYDECHCHAGHWAVRNFVNACGFASFEYGSTLIARCDRTSLDGAGIISVVCSFGIFLTTIQAQDFKDTEGDRLIGRQTLPLVVPSIARYTVISGLLCWSIGLSFLWQLDIMTSLCFHALALLVGVRFLKYKTIPQDQVSFYLYNVWLSAAHALPGYWRSYVAV
;
A
#
# COMPACT_ATOMS: atom_id res chain seq x y z
N MET A 1 -15.99 5.35 42.24
CA MET A 1 -14.62 4.87 41.97
C MET A 1 -14.55 4.01 40.70
N ALA A 2 -15.29 2.90 40.60
CA ALA A 2 -15.31 2.05 39.39
C ALA A 2 -15.72 2.77 38.09
N LEU A 3 -16.74 3.63 38.14
CA LEU A 3 -17.19 4.40 36.97
C LEU A 3 -16.11 5.38 36.43
N ASN A 4 -15.29 5.95 37.33
CA ASN A 4 -14.21 6.86 36.95
C ASN A 4 -13.02 6.09 36.35
N LEU A 5 -12.73 4.88 36.85
CA LEU A 5 -11.72 3.99 36.29
C LEU A 5 -12.11 3.52 34.87
N VAL A 6 -13.36 3.12 34.67
CA VAL A 6 -13.87 2.72 33.35
C VAL A 6 -13.81 3.89 32.37
N ARG A 7 -14.25 5.09 32.78
CA ARG A 7 -14.17 6.30 31.92
C ARG A 7 -12.72 6.65 31.55
N SER A 8 -11.80 6.53 32.50
CA SER A 8 -10.37 6.78 32.26
C SER A 8 -9.77 5.76 31.28
N ALA A 9 -10.07 4.47 31.44
CA ALA A 9 -9.62 3.42 30.54
C ALA A 9 -10.16 3.60 29.11
N VAL A 10 -11.46 3.91 28.96
CA VAL A 10 -12.09 4.18 27.66
C VAL A 10 -11.46 5.39 26.98
N SER A 11 -11.19 6.47 27.73
CA SER A 11 -10.52 7.65 27.20
C SER A 11 -9.10 7.34 26.71
N ALA A 12 -8.33 6.58 27.49
CA ALA A 12 -6.98 6.16 27.10
C ALA A 12 -6.99 5.26 25.85
N LEU A 13 -7.88 4.27 25.79
CA LEU A 13 -8.05 3.40 24.62
C LEU A 13 -8.43 4.19 23.37
N SER A 14 -9.38 5.12 23.51
CA SER A 14 -9.78 6.01 22.42
C SER A 14 -8.61 6.86 21.94
N TYR A 15 -7.82 7.43 22.86
CA TYR A 15 -6.65 8.23 22.52
C TYR A 15 -5.62 7.44 21.71
N HIS A 16 -5.31 6.20 22.14
CA HIS A 16 -4.37 5.34 21.44
C HIS A 16 -4.92 4.84 20.10
N ALA A 17 -6.19 4.44 20.02
CA ALA A 17 -6.82 4.03 18.78
C ALA A 17 -6.78 5.14 17.72
N VAL A 18 -7.09 6.37 18.12
CA VAL A 18 -6.98 7.55 17.23
C VAL A 18 -5.53 7.76 16.79
N THR A 19 -4.56 7.58 17.69
CA THR A 19 -3.13 7.73 17.36
C THR A 19 -2.67 6.69 16.34
N LEU A 20 -3.07 5.42 16.51
CA LEU A 20 -2.79 4.35 15.55
C LEU A 20 -3.46 4.59 14.20
N PHE A 21 -4.73 5.03 14.22
CA PHE A 21 -5.43 5.42 13.00
C PHE A 21 -4.70 6.54 12.26
N LEU A 22 -4.25 7.59 12.96
CA LEU A 22 -3.56 8.73 12.36
C LEU A 22 -2.18 8.36 11.77
N PHE A 23 -1.49 7.34 12.29
CA PHE A 23 -0.30 6.81 11.62
C PHE A 23 -0.65 6.29 10.21
N THR A 24 -1.73 5.51 10.10
CA THR A 24 -2.09 4.79 8.87
C THR A 24 -3.09 5.51 7.96
N LYS A 25 -3.62 6.67 8.36
CA LYS A 25 -4.79 7.31 7.75
C LYS A 25 -4.61 7.59 6.25
N SER A 26 -3.44 8.07 5.84
CA SER A 26 -3.14 8.35 4.42
C SER A 26 -3.16 7.07 3.60
N ASP A 27 -2.77 5.95 4.21
CA ASP A 27 -2.44 4.72 3.52
C ASP A 27 -3.53 3.65 3.57
N ILE A 28 -4.65 3.97 4.23
CA ILE A 28 -5.88 3.16 4.13
C ILE A 28 -6.33 3.04 2.68
N LYS A 29 -6.33 4.16 1.94
CA LYS A 29 -6.83 4.21 0.55
C LYS A 29 -5.81 3.74 -0.49
N THR A 30 -4.53 3.81 -0.15
CA THR A 30 -3.42 3.55 -1.09
C THR A 30 -2.86 2.15 -0.95
N THR A 31 -2.93 1.58 0.26
CA THR A 31 -2.28 0.31 0.61
C THR A 31 -3.30 -0.67 1.18
N LEU A 32 -3.99 -0.32 2.27
CA LEU A 32 -4.85 -1.27 2.99
C LEU A 32 -5.99 -1.80 2.10
N ILE A 33 -6.75 -0.91 1.45
CA ILE A 33 -7.89 -1.30 0.62
C ILE A 33 -7.44 -2.13 -0.60
N PRO A 34 -6.50 -1.66 -1.47
CA PRO A 34 -6.13 -2.41 -2.67
C PRO A 34 -5.53 -3.79 -2.35
N ILE A 35 -4.67 -3.90 -1.34
CA ILE A 35 -4.04 -5.18 -0.97
C ILE A 35 -5.06 -6.13 -0.35
N SER A 36 -5.99 -5.61 0.46
CA SER A 36 -7.06 -6.44 1.02
C SER A 36 -7.96 -7.03 -0.06
N ILE A 37 -8.27 -6.26 -1.11
CA ILE A 37 -9.02 -6.74 -2.27
C ILE A 37 -8.25 -7.86 -2.96
N LEU A 38 -6.96 -7.64 -3.28
CA LEU A 38 -6.11 -8.64 -3.91
C LEU A 38 -6.07 -9.92 -3.07
N SER A 39 -5.80 -9.80 -1.77
CA SER A 39 -5.71 -10.92 -0.82
C SER A 39 -7.00 -11.74 -0.77
N ALA A 40 -8.16 -11.08 -0.79
CA ALA A 40 -9.46 -11.73 -0.68
C ALA A 40 -9.86 -12.53 -1.93
N VAL A 41 -9.39 -12.12 -3.12
CA VAL A 41 -9.87 -12.69 -4.40
C VAL A 41 -8.80 -13.42 -5.21
N SER A 42 -7.51 -13.12 -4.98
CA SER A 42 -6.41 -13.74 -5.73
C SER A 42 -6.23 -15.20 -5.41
N ALA A 43 -6.70 -15.65 -4.25
CA ALA A 43 -6.91 -17.05 -3.94
C ALA A 43 -8.25 -17.20 -3.19
N PRO A 44 -8.99 -18.31 -3.37
CA PRO A 44 -10.26 -18.52 -2.68
C PRO A 44 -10.06 -18.41 -1.17
N SER A 45 -10.71 -17.40 -0.57
CA SER A 45 -10.65 -17.21 0.87
C SER A 45 -11.32 -18.39 1.59
N CYS A 46 -10.70 -18.86 2.66
CA CYS A 46 -11.20 -19.99 3.44
C CYS A 46 -12.50 -19.65 4.17
N SER A 47 -12.55 -18.42 4.69
CA SER A 47 -13.64 -17.91 5.51
C SER A 47 -13.55 -16.39 5.65
N LEU A 48 -14.66 -15.76 6.04
CA LEU A 48 -14.69 -14.33 6.38
C LEU A 48 -13.71 -13.99 7.52
N SER A 49 -13.52 -14.92 8.47
CA SER A 49 -12.53 -14.78 9.55
C SER A 49 -11.11 -14.74 9.02
N SER A 50 -10.77 -15.57 8.02
CA SER A 50 -9.44 -15.57 7.39
C SER A 50 -9.17 -14.26 6.65
N THR A 51 -10.18 -13.72 5.96
CA THR A 51 -10.10 -12.39 5.34
C THR A 51 -9.90 -11.29 6.39
N ALA A 52 -10.64 -11.32 7.50
CA ALA A 52 -10.46 -10.35 8.59
C ALA A 52 -9.05 -10.41 9.20
N HIS A 53 -8.51 -11.62 9.38
CA HIS A 53 -7.13 -11.82 9.81
C HIS A 53 -6.11 -11.26 8.80
N ALA A 54 -6.33 -11.46 7.50
CA ALA A 54 -5.47 -10.91 6.45
C ALA A 54 -5.49 -9.37 6.47
N VAL A 55 -6.68 -8.75 6.56
CA VAL A 55 -6.84 -7.29 6.66
C VAL A 55 -6.12 -6.73 7.89
N PHE A 56 -6.27 -7.38 9.05
CA PHE A 56 -5.59 -6.98 10.28
C PHE A 56 -4.06 -7.12 10.16
N TRP A 57 -3.59 -8.21 9.56
CA TRP A 57 -2.17 -8.44 9.33
C TRP A 57 -1.57 -7.39 8.39
N ILE A 58 -2.27 -7.01 7.31
CA ILE A 58 -1.88 -5.92 6.41
C ILE A 58 -1.81 -4.61 7.21
N TRP A 59 -2.85 -4.27 7.97
CA TRP A 59 -2.88 -3.04 8.75
C TRP A 59 -1.75 -2.95 9.78
N LEU A 60 -1.43 -4.06 10.45
CA LEU A 60 -0.35 -4.08 11.44
C LEU A 60 1.03 -3.87 10.80
N HIS A 61 1.29 -4.49 9.65
CA HIS A 61 2.54 -4.27 8.91
C HIS A 61 2.59 -2.88 8.27
N LEU A 62 1.45 -2.35 7.82
CA LEU A 62 1.35 -0.97 7.36
C LEU A 62 1.69 0.00 8.50
N LEU A 63 1.15 -0.22 9.69
CA LEU A 63 1.48 0.54 10.88
C LEU A 63 2.98 0.46 11.22
N GLN A 64 3.61 -0.72 11.08
CA GLN A 64 5.06 -0.88 11.27
C GLN A 64 5.85 -0.01 10.28
N PHE A 65 5.49 -0.04 9.00
CA PHE A 65 6.11 0.79 7.97
C PHE A 65 5.86 2.29 8.21
N ASP A 66 4.63 2.70 8.52
CA ASP A 66 4.26 4.10 8.69
C ASP A 66 4.94 4.72 9.91
N VAL A 67 4.99 4.00 11.04
CA VAL A 67 5.74 4.47 12.23
C VAL A 67 7.23 4.57 11.89
N SER A 68 7.76 3.63 11.12
CA SER A 68 9.15 3.66 10.67
C SER A 68 9.44 4.91 9.84
N ASN A 69 8.68 5.12 8.77
CA ASN A 69 8.85 6.23 7.84
C ASN A 69 8.65 7.60 8.53
N GLN A 70 7.62 7.74 9.37
CA GLN A 70 7.30 9.01 10.06
C GLN A 70 8.33 9.40 11.11
N THR A 71 9.17 8.46 11.57
CA THR A 71 10.25 8.76 12.53
C THR A 71 11.57 9.17 11.87
N LEU A 72 11.72 9.08 10.55
CA LEU A 72 12.95 9.46 9.86
C LEU A 72 13.16 10.98 9.84
N ASP A 73 12.15 11.71 9.36
CA ASP A 73 12.20 13.17 9.28
C ASP A 73 10.86 13.77 9.77
N PRO A 74 10.70 13.96 11.09
CA PRO A 74 9.50 14.56 11.65
C PRO A 74 9.25 16.00 11.19
N GLU A 75 10.27 16.72 10.72
CA GLU A 75 10.12 18.10 10.26
C GLU A 75 9.52 18.16 8.83
N GLU A 76 9.79 17.17 7.97
CA GLU A 76 9.06 16.96 6.70
C GLU A 76 7.54 16.92 6.95
N ASP A 77 7.14 16.06 7.89
CA ASP A 77 5.74 15.83 8.21
C ASP A 77 5.08 17.03 8.91
N LYS A 78 5.83 17.80 9.67
CA LYS A 78 5.31 19.02 10.31
C LYS A 78 4.94 20.09 9.30
N ASN A 79 5.65 20.15 8.18
CA ASN A 79 5.35 21.08 7.09
C ASN A 79 4.18 20.59 6.23
N ASN A 80 4.16 19.30 5.89
CA ASN A 80 3.26 18.76 4.86
C ASN A 80 2.04 17.99 5.40
N LYS A 81 2.14 17.40 6.60
CA LYS A 81 1.19 16.39 7.13
C LYS A 81 0.92 16.58 8.62
N LYS A 82 0.42 17.77 8.97
CA LYS A 82 0.20 18.24 10.35
C LYS A 82 -0.72 17.34 11.20
N ASP A 83 -1.55 16.51 10.58
CA ASP A 83 -2.44 15.58 11.28
C ASP A 83 -1.75 14.29 11.74
N ARG A 84 -0.53 14.00 11.27
CA ARG A 84 0.24 12.82 11.71
C ARG A 84 0.54 12.87 13.22
N PRO A 85 0.70 11.71 13.90
CA PRO A 85 0.86 11.65 15.35
C PRO A 85 2.02 12.45 15.94
N LEU A 86 3.17 12.49 15.26
CA LEU A 86 4.36 13.23 15.69
C LEU A 86 4.14 14.76 15.55
N PRO A 87 3.80 15.30 14.36
CA PRO A 87 3.47 16.73 14.21
C PRO A 87 2.35 17.24 15.11
N SER A 88 1.32 16.43 15.34
CA SER A 88 0.18 16.80 16.19
C SER A 88 0.43 16.62 17.69
N GLY A 89 1.63 16.18 18.09
CA GLY A 89 2.02 16.03 19.49
C GLY A 89 1.29 14.91 20.24
N ARG A 90 0.73 13.92 19.53
CA ARG A 90 0.03 12.78 20.16
C ARG A 90 0.96 11.71 20.71
N ILE A 91 2.20 11.70 20.26
CA ILE A 91 3.23 10.80 20.75
C ILE A 91 4.57 11.53 20.73
N THR A 92 5.41 11.29 21.73
CA THR A 92 6.77 11.85 21.74
C THR A 92 7.65 11.11 20.73
N PHE A 93 8.65 11.78 20.18
CA PHE A 93 9.61 11.16 19.25
C PHE A 93 10.26 9.90 19.84
N ARG A 94 10.71 9.98 21.10
CA ARG A 94 11.28 8.83 21.82
C ARG A 94 10.33 7.63 21.89
N ASN A 95 9.05 7.86 22.19
CA ASN A 95 8.07 6.78 22.28
C ASN A 95 7.74 6.21 20.89
N ALA A 96 7.73 7.04 19.84
CA ALA A 96 7.55 6.58 18.47
C ALA A 96 8.71 5.68 18.01
N ILE A 97 9.97 6.01 18.37
CA ILE A 97 11.13 5.14 18.09
C ILE A 97 11.04 3.80 18.84
N ILE A 98 10.65 3.81 20.12
CA ILE A 98 10.44 2.56 20.86
C ILE A 98 9.34 1.74 20.18
N PHE A 99 8.24 2.39 19.78
CA PHE A 99 7.11 1.74 19.14
C PHE A 99 7.49 1.14 17.77
N ARG A 100 8.26 1.88 16.95
CA ARG A 100 8.81 1.41 15.67
C ARG A 100 9.49 0.05 15.81
N TRP A 101 10.42 -0.05 16.76
CA TRP A 101 11.21 -1.28 16.96
C TRP A 101 10.44 -2.37 17.69
N ALA A 102 9.47 -2.01 18.54
CA ALA A 102 8.58 -2.98 19.17
C ALA A 102 7.63 -3.66 18.15
N LEU A 103 7.21 -2.95 17.10
CA LEU A 103 6.33 -3.51 16.06
C LEU A 103 6.99 -4.65 15.27
N VAL A 104 8.32 -4.66 15.10
CA VAL A 104 9.05 -5.72 14.38
C VAL A 104 8.82 -7.12 14.99
N PRO A 105 9.17 -7.38 16.28
CA PRO A 105 8.92 -8.68 16.89
C PRO A 105 7.43 -8.99 17.02
N ILE A 106 6.55 -7.99 17.15
CA ILE A 106 5.09 -8.19 17.18
C ILE A 106 4.60 -8.73 15.82
N CYS A 107 5.00 -8.10 14.72
CA CYS A 107 4.68 -8.53 13.36
C CYS A 107 5.21 -9.95 13.08
N PHE A 108 6.43 -10.24 13.50
CA PHE A 108 7.03 -11.57 13.36
C PHE A 108 6.29 -12.64 14.15
N ALA A 109 6.00 -12.37 15.42
CA ALA A 109 5.27 -13.30 16.28
C ALA A 109 3.85 -13.58 15.73
N LEU A 110 3.13 -12.54 15.30
CA LEU A 110 1.81 -12.71 14.67
C LEU A 110 1.91 -13.56 13.39
N SER A 111 2.92 -13.33 12.56
CA SER A 111 3.12 -14.05 11.31
C SER A 111 3.41 -15.53 11.52
N LEU A 112 4.20 -15.87 12.55
CA LEU A 112 4.50 -17.25 12.95
C LEU A 112 3.24 -18.02 13.42
N CYS A 113 2.23 -17.33 13.96
CA CYS A 113 0.95 -17.95 14.31
C CYS A 113 0.17 -18.46 13.08
N TYR A 114 0.51 -18.03 11.86
CA TYR A 114 -0.15 -18.45 10.62
C TYR A 114 0.63 -19.54 9.89
N SER A 115 1.90 -19.31 9.55
CA SER A 115 2.82 -20.29 8.93
C SER A 115 4.24 -19.75 8.83
N ALA A 116 5.21 -20.61 8.51
CA ALA A 116 6.58 -20.19 8.23
C ALA A 116 6.67 -19.27 6.99
N GLN A 117 5.82 -19.50 5.98
CA GLN A 117 5.80 -18.72 4.75
C GLN A 117 5.25 -17.31 4.96
N VAL A 118 4.23 -17.17 5.82
CA VAL A 118 3.75 -15.84 6.26
C VAL A 118 4.83 -15.12 7.06
N PHE A 119 5.58 -15.84 7.90
CA PHE A 119 6.74 -15.27 8.59
C PHE A 119 7.83 -14.80 7.60
N TYR A 120 8.15 -15.56 6.55
CA TYR A 120 9.10 -15.11 5.52
C TYR A 120 8.63 -13.86 4.79
N ALA A 121 7.33 -13.75 4.51
CA ALA A 121 6.75 -12.53 3.94
C ALA A 121 6.92 -11.32 4.88
N SER A 122 6.71 -11.53 6.19
CA SER A 122 6.94 -10.52 7.22
C SER A 122 8.41 -10.10 7.32
N VAL A 123 9.34 -11.06 7.27
CA VAL A 123 10.79 -10.78 7.22
C VAL A 123 11.15 -9.97 5.98
N ALA A 124 10.61 -10.33 4.81
CA ALA A 124 10.80 -9.57 3.58
C ALA A 124 10.27 -8.14 3.70
N LEU A 125 9.07 -7.94 4.30
CA LEU A 125 8.52 -6.61 4.57
C LEU A 125 9.46 -5.77 5.44
N VAL A 126 9.90 -6.30 6.58
CA VAL A 126 10.83 -5.60 7.47
C VAL A 126 12.15 -5.31 6.78
N PHE A 127 12.66 -6.25 5.98
CA PHE A 127 13.87 -6.05 5.19
C PHE A 127 13.71 -4.90 4.18
N PHE A 128 12.63 -4.85 3.41
CA PHE A 128 12.38 -3.75 2.47
C PHE A 128 12.09 -2.43 3.16
N THR A 129 11.46 -2.42 4.34
CA THR A 129 11.33 -1.23 5.19
C THR A 129 12.71 -0.71 5.61
N ILE A 130 13.62 -1.58 6.05
CA ILE A 130 14.99 -1.20 6.41
C ILE A 130 15.74 -0.65 5.19
N LEU A 131 15.65 -1.31 4.02
CA LEU A 131 16.27 -0.79 2.80
C LEU A 131 15.71 0.59 2.43
N TYR A 132 14.39 0.75 2.49
CA TYR A 132 13.72 2.00 2.17
C TYR A 132 14.16 3.11 3.12
N ASP A 133 14.07 2.89 4.42
CA ASP A 133 14.27 3.91 5.44
C ASP A 133 15.74 4.07 5.84
N GLU A 134 16.37 3.02 6.35
CA GLU A 134 17.72 3.04 6.95
C GLU A 134 18.84 3.02 5.91
N CYS A 135 18.63 2.38 4.76
CA CYS A 135 19.59 2.42 3.64
C CYS A 135 19.30 3.55 2.65
N HIS A 136 18.44 4.50 3.02
CA HIS A 136 18.12 5.71 2.25
C HIS A 136 17.63 5.46 0.81
N CYS A 137 17.09 4.28 0.50
CA CYS A 137 16.51 4.03 -0.83
C CYS A 137 15.32 4.94 -1.14
N HIS A 138 14.62 5.46 -0.11
CA HIS A 138 13.60 6.49 -0.27
C HIS A 138 14.13 7.80 -0.88
N ALA A 139 15.39 8.15 -0.60
CA ALA A 139 16.05 9.34 -1.12
C ALA A 139 16.90 9.06 -2.38
N GLY A 140 17.10 7.78 -2.72
CA GLY A 140 17.84 7.35 -3.89
C GLY A 140 17.13 7.64 -5.22
N HIS A 141 17.74 7.15 -6.30
CA HIS A 141 17.20 7.28 -7.65
C HIS A 141 15.77 6.70 -7.73
N TRP A 142 14.85 7.40 -8.43
CA TRP A 142 13.43 7.02 -8.52
C TRP A 142 13.21 5.54 -8.86
N ALA A 143 14.04 4.95 -9.73
CA ALA A 143 13.92 3.55 -10.12
C ALA A 143 14.20 2.58 -8.94
N VAL A 144 15.19 2.89 -8.09
CA VAL A 144 15.51 2.09 -6.90
C VAL A 144 14.36 2.19 -5.90
N ARG A 145 13.83 3.40 -5.70
CA ARG A 145 12.67 3.61 -4.82
C ARG A 145 11.46 2.81 -5.28
N ASN A 146 11.13 2.88 -6.57
CA ASN A 146 10.01 2.14 -7.15
C ASN A 146 10.19 0.63 -6.99
N PHE A 147 11.41 0.12 -7.21
CA PHE A 147 11.72 -1.29 -7.04
C PHE A 147 11.56 -1.77 -5.59
N VAL A 148 12.14 -1.06 -4.64
CA VAL A 148 12.02 -1.39 -3.20
C VAL A 148 10.57 -1.34 -2.74
N ASN A 149 9.82 -0.32 -3.16
CA ASN A 149 8.38 -0.24 -2.87
C ASN A 149 7.61 -1.42 -3.48
N ALA A 150 7.84 -1.73 -4.76
CA ALA A 150 7.17 -2.85 -5.42
C ALA A 150 7.46 -4.18 -4.71
N CYS A 151 8.70 -4.42 -4.27
CA CYS A 151 9.05 -5.60 -3.47
C CYS A 151 8.32 -5.62 -2.11
N GLY A 152 8.20 -4.47 -1.44
CA GLY A 152 7.42 -4.34 -0.21
C GLY A 152 5.95 -4.68 -0.42
N PHE A 153 5.31 -4.08 -1.43
CA PHE A 153 3.91 -4.37 -1.81
C PHE A 153 3.70 -5.86 -2.15
N ALA A 154 4.58 -6.46 -2.95
CA ALA A 154 4.51 -7.88 -3.26
C ALA A 154 4.61 -8.77 -2.00
N SER A 155 5.41 -8.35 -1.01
CA SER A 155 5.54 -9.06 0.27
C SER A 155 4.26 -8.96 1.11
N PHE A 156 3.61 -7.78 1.13
CA PHE A 156 2.29 -7.59 1.75
C PHE A 156 1.24 -8.52 1.11
N GLU A 157 1.19 -8.52 -0.21
CA GLU A 157 0.21 -9.27 -0.98
C GLU A 157 0.41 -10.77 -0.85
N TYR A 158 1.64 -11.24 -0.92
CA TYR A 158 1.96 -12.66 -0.73
C TYR A 158 1.56 -13.14 0.67
N GLY A 159 2.02 -12.45 1.73
CA GLY A 159 1.73 -12.82 3.11
C GLY A 159 0.23 -12.80 3.43
N SER A 160 -0.47 -11.74 3.03
CA SER A 160 -1.91 -11.61 3.27
C SER A 160 -2.74 -12.60 2.46
N THR A 161 -2.39 -12.88 1.21
CA THR A 161 -3.07 -13.89 0.38
C THR A 161 -2.91 -15.28 1.00
N LEU A 162 -1.72 -15.63 1.53
CA LEU A 162 -1.53 -16.89 2.26
C LEU A 162 -2.47 -16.99 3.48
N ILE A 163 -2.61 -15.91 4.26
CA ILE A 163 -3.50 -15.89 5.45
C ILE A 163 -4.96 -16.09 5.05
N ALA A 164 -5.39 -15.50 3.94
CA ALA A 164 -6.78 -15.59 3.46
C ALA A 164 -7.16 -17.04 3.07
N ARG A 165 -6.20 -17.87 2.67
CA ARG A 165 -6.42 -19.27 2.25
C ARG A 165 -6.55 -20.25 3.42
N CYS A 166 -7.13 -21.41 3.14
CA CYS A 166 -7.14 -22.54 4.08
C CYS A 166 -5.73 -23.14 4.22
N ASP A 167 -5.07 -23.38 3.08
CA ASP A 167 -3.65 -23.70 3.05
C ASP A 167 -2.84 -22.39 3.06
N ARG A 168 -2.21 -22.12 4.20
CA ARG A 168 -1.40 -20.92 4.46
C ARG A 168 0.07 -21.10 4.07
N THR A 169 0.42 -22.18 3.39
CA THR A 169 1.81 -22.52 3.07
C THR A 169 2.16 -22.32 1.60
N SER A 170 1.17 -22.21 0.72
CA SER A 170 1.38 -22.07 -0.71
C SER A 170 0.33 -21.16 -1.36
N LEU A 171 0.65 -20.61 -2.53
CA LEU A 171 -0.30 -19.99 -3.45
C LEU A 171 -0.42 -20.85 -4.70
N ASP A 172 -1.60 -20.88 -5.32
CA ASP A 172 -1.79 -21.49 -6.63
C ASP A 172 -1.26 -20.54 -7.74
N GLY A 173 -1.24 -21.03 -8.99
CA GLY A 173 -0.69 -20.28 -10.11
C GLY A 173 -1.33 -18.91 -10.31
N ALA A 174 -2.66 -18.83 -10.21
CA ALA A 174 -3.36 -17.54 -10.32
C ALA A 174 -3.02 -16.60 -9.16
N GLY A 175 -2.90 -17.08 -7.92
CA GLY A 175 -2.45 -16.25 -6.80
C GLY A 175 -1.03 -15.71 -6.98
N ILE A 176 -0.10 -16.54 -7.47
CA ILE A 176 1.28 -16.11 -7.78
C ILE A 176 1.28 -15.06 -8.90
N ILE A 177 0.53 -15.30 -9.98
CA ILE A 177 0.42 -14.37 -11.11
C ILE A 177 -0.16 -13.03 -10.64
N SER A 178 -1.17 -13.01 -9.76
CA SER A 178 -1.71 -11.77 -9.19
C SER A 178 -0.64 -10.93 -8.50
N VAL A 179 0.18 -11.54 -7.64
CA VAL A 179 1.27 -10.85 -6.92
C VAL A 179 2.34 -10.35 -7.89
N VAL A 180 2.70 -11.15 -8.90
CA VAL A 180 3.68 -10.75 -9.93
C VAL A 180 3.17 -9.60 -10.79
N CYS A 181 1.89 -9.62 -11.17
CA CYS A 181 1.26 -8.52 -11.90
C CYS A 181 1.24 -7.25 -11.04
N SER A 182 0.83 -7.34 -9.78
CA SER A 182 0.84 -6.20 -8.87
C SER A 182 2.24 -5.62 -8.66
N PHE A 183 3.25 -6.48 -8.47
CA PHE A 183 4.65 -6.05 -8.44
C PHE A 183 5.02 -5.23 -9.68
N GLY A 184 4.65 -5.72 -10.86
CA GLY A 184 4.89 -5.00 -12.12
C GLY A 184 4.15 -3.67 -12.21
N ILE A 185 2.89 -3.61 -11.74
CA ILE A 185 2.11 -2.38 -11.66
C ILE A 185 2.84 -1.38 -10.76
N PHE A 186 3.12 -1.71 -9.51
CA PHE A 186 3.84 -0.82 -8.59
C PHE A 186 5.19 -0.39 -9.15
N LEU A 187 5.99 -1.30 -9.71
CA LEU A 187 7.30 -0.96 -10.27
C LEU A 187 7.22 0.13 -11.35
N THR A 188 6.16 0.10 -12.16
CA THR A 188 6.03 0.92 -13.37
C THR A 188 5.08 2.11 -13.25
N THR A 189 4.21 2.15 -12.23
CA THR A 189 3.19 3.19 -12.08
C THR A 189 3.13 3.83 -10.70
N ILE A 190 3.90 3.37 -9.71
CA ILE A 190 3.88 3.95 -8.34
C ILE A 190 4.25 5.44 -8.31
N GLN A 191 5.02 5.94 -9.29
CA GLN A 191 5.33 7.36 -9.44
C GLN A 191 4.09 8.25 -9.59
N ALA A 192 2.90 7.68 -9.85
CA ALA A 192 1.63 8.41 -9.83
C ALA A 192 1.38 9.10 -8.47
N GLN A 193 1.91 8.56 -7.36
CA GLN A 193 1.79 9.18 -6.03
C GLN A 193 2.66 10.43 -5.89
N ASP A 194 3.81 10.45 -6.55
CA ASP A 194 4.81 11.50 -6.35
C ASP A 194 4.32 12.87 -6.83
N PHE A 195 3.35 12.92 -7.76
CA PHE A 195 2.85 14.19 -8.33
C PHE A 195 2.24 15.14 -7.28
N LYS A 196 1.48 14.60 -6.32
CA LYS A 196 0.89 15.40 -5.23
C LYS A 196 1.92 15.80 -4.17
N ASP A 197 3.07 15.12 -4.12
CA ASP A 197 4.09 15.30 -3.08
C ASP A 197 5.33 16.06 -3.60
N THR A 198 5.29 16.55 -4.86
CA THR A 198 6.43 17.23 -5.53
C THR A 198 7.04 18.41 -4.78
N GLU A 199 6.24 19.22 -4.08
CA GLU A 199 6.76 20.33 -3.28
C GLU A 199 7.54 19.84 -2.06
N GLY A 200 6.98 18.87 -1.33
CA GLY A 200 7.62 18.24 -0.18
C GLY A 200 8.90 17.53 -0.58
N ASP A 201 8.84 16.74 -1.64
CA ASP A 201 9.99 16.01 -2.19
C ASP A 201 11.13 16.94 -2.61
N ARG A 202 10.80 18.11 -3.18
CA ARG A 202 11.80 19.11 -3.58
C ARG A 202 12.54 19.71 -2.37
N LEU A 203 11.83 20.00 -1.29
CA LEU A 203 12.40 20.64 -0.10
C LEU A 203 13.47 19.76 0.58
N ILE A 204 13.29 18.44 0.51
CA ILE A 204 14.19 17.45 1.11
C ILE A 204 15.16 16.81 0.11
N GLY A 205 15.15 17.28 -1.15
CA GLY A 205 16.07 16.82 -2.19
C GLY A 205 15.81 15.42 -2.75
N ARG A 206 14.57 14.91 -2.68
CA ARG A 206 14.21 13.61 -3.26
C ARG A 206 14.29 13.63 -4.79
N GLN A 207 14.81 12.55 -5.36
CA GLN A 207 14.89 12.35 -6.80
C GLN A 207 13.67 11.57 -7.32
N THR A 208 12.48 12.16 -7.27
CA THR A 208 11.24 11.55 -7.80
C THR A 208 11.11 11.74 -9.30
N LEU A 209 10.41 10.84 -10.01
CA LEU A 209 10.31 10.92 -11.46
C LEU A 209 9.72 12.27 -11.96
N PRO A 210 8.68 12.84 -11.31
CA PRO A 210 8.17 14.16 -11.69
C PRO A 210 9.18 15.30 -11.52
N LEU A 211 10.18 15.16 -10.64
CA LEU A 211 11.23 16.15 -10.43
C LEU A 211 12.43 15.95 -11.36
N VAL A 212 12.83 14.69 -11.60
CA VAL A 212 14.01 14.36 -12.41
C VAL A 212 13.72 14.48 -13.91
N VAL A 213 12.55 14.00 -14.37
CA VAL A 213 12.18 14.03 -15.80
C VAL A 213 10.74 14.51 -16.00
N PRO A 214 10.45 15.80 -15.69
CA PRO A 214 9.08 16.34 -15.68
C PRO A 214 8.37 16.25 -17.04
N SER A 215 9.12 16.29 -18.15
CA SER A 215 8.59 16.26 -19.51
C SER A 215 7.92 14.93 -19.85
N ILE A 216 8.41 13.80 -19.32
CA ILE A 216 7.90 12.46 -19.62
C ILE A 216 7.08 11.86 -18.48
N ALA A 217 7.25 12.32 -17.23
CA ALA A 217 6.70 11.65 -16.06
C ALA A 217 5.20 11.35 -16.17
N ARG A 218 4.39 12.31 -16.61
CA ARG A 218 2.93 12.13 -16.76
C ARG A 218 2.58 11.16 -17.90
N TYR A 219 3.39 11.13 -18.96
CA TYR A 219 3.23 10.16 -20.05
C TYR A 219 3.51 8.73 -19.58
N THR A 220 4.49 8.54 -18.68
CA THR A 220 4.76 7.20 -18.12
C THR A 220 3.55 6.63 -17.37
N VAL A 221 2.78 7.47 -16.66
CA VAL A 221 1.58 7.03 -15.93
C VAL A 221 0.49 6.58 -16.89
N ILE A 222 0.10 7.40 -17.88
CA ILE A 222 -0.95 7.01 -18.82
C ILE A 222 -0.54 5.78 -19.65
N SER A 223 0.72 5.71 -20.09
CA SER A 223 1.23 4.54 -20.82
C SER A 223 1.17 3.29 -19.95
N GLY A 224 1.66 3.35 -18.71
CA GLY A 224 1.61 2.23 -17.78
C GLY A 224 0.17 1.77 -17.50
N LEU A 225 -0.74 2.69 -17.21
CA LEU A 225 -2.15 2.39 -16.95
C LEU A 225 -2.83 1.69 -18.14
N LEU A 226 -2.63 2.20 -19.36
CA LEU A 226 -3.23 1.59 -20.55
C LEU A 226 -2.61 0.22 -20.87
N CYS A 227 -1.28 0.09 -20.78
CA CYS A 227 -0.59 -1.17 -21.01
C CYS A 227 -1.03 -2.26 -20.02
N TRP A 228 -1.09 -1.93 -18.72
CA TRP A 228 -1.58 -2.85 -17.70
C TRP A 228 -3.07 -3.17 -17.89
N SER A 229 -3.90 -2.17 -18.20
CA SER A 229 -5.31 -2.41 -18.46
C SER A 229 -5.56 -3.38 -19.61
N ILE A 230 -4.83 -3.24 -20.72
CA ILE A 230 -4.92 -4.15 -21.85
C ILE A 230 -4.38 -5.52 -21.49
N GLY A 231 -3.18 -5.59 -20.91
CA GLY A 231 -2.53 -6.85 -20.54
C GLY A 231 -3.34 -7.67 -19.53
N LEU A 232 -3.88 -7.02 -18.50
CA LEU A 232 -4.73 -7.66 -17.49
C LEU A 232 -6.08 -8.11 -18.06
N SER A 233 -6.67 -7.35 -18.98
CA SER A 233 -7.90 -7.77 -19.67
C SER A 233 -7.70 -9.09 -20.42
N PHE A 234 -6.57 -9.24 -21.13
CA PHE A 234 -6.23 -10.48 -21.82
C PHE A 234 -5.90 -11.61 -20.83
N LEU A 235 -5.07 -11.33 -19.84
CA LEU A 235 -4.63 -12.31 -18.85
C LEU A 235 -5.81 -12.92 -18.08
N TRP A 236 -6.75 -12.08 -17.65
CA TRP A 236 -7.91 -12.49 -16.86
C TRP A 236 -9.16 -12.76 -17.71
N GLN A 237 -9.03 -12.76 -19.04
CA GLN A 237 -10.08 -13.10 -20.00
C GLN A 237 -11.39 -12.34 -19.75
N LEU A 238 -11.29 -11.03 -19.57
CA LEU A 238 -12.46 -10.20 -19.28
C LEU A 238 -13.39 -10.15 -20.49
N ASP A 239 -14.71 -10.19 -20.24
CA ASP A 239 -15.70 -9.90 -21.26
C ASP A 239 -15.57 -8.45 -21.77
N ILE A 240 -16.19 -8.21 -22.93
CA ILE A 240 -16.08 -6.93 -23.65
C ILE A 240 -16.52 -5.75 -22.76
N MET A 241 -17.64 -5.89 -22.04
CA MET A 241 -18.18 -4.79 -21.23
C MET A 241 -17.25 -4.47 -20.06
N THR A 242 -16.80 -5.51 -19.35
CA THR A 242 -15.88 -5.35 -18.21
C THR A 242 -14.54 -4.75 -18.67
N SER A 243 -14.01 -5.22 -19.80
CA SER A 243 -12.78 -4.66 -20.36
C SER A 243 -12.94 -3.19 -20.78
N LEU A 244 -14.04 -2.83 -21.44
CA LEU A 244 -14.31 -1.44 -21.84
C LEU A 244 -14.38 -0.51 -20.63
N CYS A 245 -15.09 -0.91 -19.57
CA CYS A 245 -15.17 -0.14 -18.32
C CYS A 245 -13.79 0.05 -17.67
N PHE A 246 -12.99 -1.02 -17.60
CA PHE A 246 -11.66 -0.97 -16.99
C PHE A 246 -10.68 -0.10 -17.81
N HIS A 247 -10.74 -0.19 -19.13
CA HIS A 247 -9.94 0.64 -20.05
C HIS A 247 -10.37 2.11 -19.99
N ALA A 248 -11.67 2.39 -19.92
CA ALA A 248 -12.19 3.74 -19.76
C ALA A 248 -11.73 4.38 -18.45
N LEU A 249 -11.69 3.62 -17.35
CA LEU A 249 -11.15 4.09 -16.07
C LEU A 249 -9.67 4.46 -16.18
N ALA A 250 -8.85 3.59 -16.81
CA ALA A 250 -7.43 3.86 -17.03
C ALA A 250 -7.20 5.11 -17.89
N LEU A 251 -7.97 5.26 -18.98
CA LEU A 251 -7.92 6.43 -19.84
C LEU A 251 -8.31 7.70 -19.09
N LEU A 252 -9.38 7.65 -18.29
CA LEU A 252 -9.83 8.77 -17.47
C LEU A 252 -8.73 9.24 -16.50
N VAL A 253 -8.10 8.30 -15.78
CA VAL A 253 -7.01 8.60 -14.84
C VAL A 253 -5.80 9.17 -15.58
N GLY A 254 -5.37 8.54 -16.67
CA GLY A 254 -4.23 9.00 -17.46
C GLY A 254 -4.43 10.39 -18.06
N VAL A 255 -5.60 10.66 -18.66
CA VAL A 255 -5.96 11.98 -19.21
C VAL A 255 -6.01 13.02 -18.11
N ARG A 256 -6.49 12.68 -16.91
CA ARG A 256 -6.46 13.60 -15.78
C ARG A 256 -5.04 14.02 -15.42
N PHE A 257 -4.09 13.08 -15.33
CA PHE A 257 -2.69 13.42 -15.08
C PHE A 257 -2.10 14.30 -16.20
N LEU A 258 -2.50 14.14 -17.46
CA LEU A 258 -2.00 15.00 -18.55
C LEU A 258 -2.61 16.42 -18.52
N LYS A 259 -3.92 16.52 -18.26
CA LYS A 259 -4.70 17.76 -18.39
C LYS A 259 -4.61 18.65 -17.14
N TYR A 260 -4.65 18.04 -15.97
CA TYR A 260 -4.70 18.75 -14.68
C TYR A 260 -3.35 18.65 -13.99
N LYS A 261 -2.75 19.80 -13.65
CA LYS A 261 -1.33 19.89 -13.24
C LYS A 261 -1.12 20.59 -11.89
N THR A 262 -2.19 20.91 -11.17
CA THR A 262 -2.08 21.49 -9.83
C THR A 262 -2.04 20.38 -8.77
N ILE A 263 -1.38 20.63 -7.63
CA ILE A 263 -1.26 19.65 -6.53
C ILE A 263 -2.61 19.10 -6.07
N PRO A 264 -3.65 19.93 -5.81
CA PRO A 264 -4.96 19.40 -5.42
C PRO A 264 -5.59 18.50 -6.49
N GLN A 265 -5.35 18.80 -7.77
CA GLN A 265 -5.85 17.99 -8.87
C GLN A 265 -5.08 16.68 -9.01
N ASP A 266 -3.76 16.70 -8.83
CA ASP A 266 -2.92 15.50 -8.80
C ASP A 266 -3.30 14.58 -7.63
N GLN A 267 -3.66 15.13 -6.48
CA GLN A 267 -4.20 14.36 -5.35
C GLN A 267 -5.50 13.63 -5.72
N VAL A 268 -6.43 14.30 -6.40
CA VAL A 268 -7.66 13.65 -6.88
C VAL A 268 -7.36 12.60 -7.97
N SER A 269 -6.41 12.88 -8.87
CA SER A 269 -5.97 11.92 -9.90
C SER A 269 -5.35 10.68 -9.26
N PHE A 270 -4.58 10.85 -8.18
CA PHE A 270 -4.01 9.76 -7.41
C PHE A 270 -5.09 8.95 -6.66
N TYR A 271 -6.15 9.58 -6.14
CA TYR A 271 -7.27 8.81 -5.60
C TYR A 271 -7.96 7.94 -6.66
N LEU A 272 -8.16 8.46 -7.87
CA LEU A 272 -8.72 7.67 -8.98
C LEU A 272 -7.76 6.58 -9.47
N TYR A 273 -6.44 6.82 -9.43
CA TYR A 273 -5.43 5.79 -9.64
C TYR A 273 -5.60 4.63 -8.65
N ASN A 274 -5.84 4.90 -7.37
CA ASN A 274 -6.06 3.85 -6.38
C ASN A 274 -7.39 3.10 -6.58
N VAL A 275 -8.41 3.75 -7.15
CA VAL A 275 -9.64 3.06 -7.60
C VAL A 275 -9.32 2.12 -8.76
N TRP A 276 -8.53 2.57 -9.74
CA TRP A 276 -8.06 1.72 -10.85
C TRP A 276 -7.22 0.54 -10.34
N LEU A 277 -6.30 0.78 -9.40
CA LEU A 277 -5.47 -0.27 -8.79
C LEU A 277 -6.33 -1.29 -8.05
N SER A 278 -7.32 -0.83 -7.28
CA SER A 278 -8.28 -1.71 -6.59
C SER A 278 -9.08 -2.56 -7.59
N ALA A 279 -9.48 -1.97 -8.73
CA ALA A 279 -10.15 -2.71 -9.79
C ALA A 279 -9.22 -3.75 -10.43
N ALA A 280 -7.96 -3.40 -10.70
CA ALA A 280 -6.94 -4.31 -11.22
C ALA A 280 -6.72 -5.51 -10.28
N HIS A 281 -6.64 -5.24 -8.98
CA HIS A 281 -6.50 -6.24 -7.91
C HIS A 281 -7.74 -7.15 -7.76
N ALA A 282 -8.91 -6.71 -8.23
CA ALA A 282 -10.14 -7.49 -8.20
C ALA A 282 -10.28 -8.49 -9.37
N LEU A 283 -9.57 -8.27 -10.49
CA LEU A 283 -9.69 -9.07 -11.71
C LEU A 283 -9.43 -10.58 -11.55
N PRO A 284 -8.47 -11.04 -10.72
CA PRO A 284 -8.31 -12.47 -10.46
C PRO A 284 -9.59 -13.13 -9.93
N GLY A 285 -10.37 -12.39 -9.12
CA GLY A 285 -11.67 -12.84 -8.62
C GLY A 285 -12.73 -12.99 -9.69
N TYR A 286 -12.75 -12.08 -10.67
CA TYR A 286 -13.60 -12.20 -11.85
C TYR A 286 -13.27 -13.49 -12.60
N TRP A 287 -12.00 -13.70 -12.94
CA TRP A 287 -11.56 -14.87 -13.72
C TRP A 287 -11.92 -16.18 -13.00
N ARG A 288 -11.68 -16.25 -11.68
CA ARG A 288 -12.04 -17.42 -10.88
C ARG A 288 -13.54 -17.70 -10.83
N SER A 289 -14.38 -16.67 -10.88
CA SER A 289 -15.83 -16.82 -10.73
C SER A 289 -16.54 -17.13 -12.04
N TYR A 290 -16.02 -16.64 -13.16
CA TYR A 290 -16.72 -16.67 -14.45
C TYR A 290 -16.00 -17.45 -15.55
N VAL A 291 -14.71 -17.75 -15.39
CA VAL A 291 -13.88 -18.36 -16.45
C VAL A 291 -13.24 -19.68 -16.02
N ALA A 292 -12.76 -19.76 -14.77
CA ALA A 292 -12.09 -20.96 -14.26
C ALA A 292 -13.04 -22.10 -13.85
N VAL A 293 -14.35 -21.84 -13.81
CA VAL A 293 -15.43 -22.80 -13.49
C VAL A 293 -15.93 -23.43 -14.78
#